data_AF-A0A951DBB5-F1
#
_entry.id   AF-A0A951DBB5-F1
#
_cell.length_a   1.000
_cell.length_b   1.000
_cell.length_c   1.000
_cell.angle_alpha   90.00
_cell.angle_beta   90.00
_cell.angle_gamma   90.00
#
_symmetry.space_group_name_H-M   'P 1'
#
loop_
_entity.id
_entity.type
_entity.pdbx_description
1 polymer ?
#
loop_
_entity_poly.entity_id
_entity_poly.type
_entity_poly.pdbx_seq_one_letter_code
_entity_poly.pdbx_strand_id
1 'polypeptide(L)'
;MRNIWTICRRELYSYFVSPIAWVLLTIFGFLSGYFTYFISAIFVRYSLEGQMSGQGGPVNMNEQVIAPLLSNISVVGLFLIPLISMRLFAEEKRQGTIELLATSPVHELEIVIGKWLSAVLMYGALLLILICDFSFLFIYGQPDWKPVVTGLIGILLQGACLLAFGAFISTLTKN
;
A
#
# COMPACT_ATOMS: atom_id res chain seq x y z
N MET A 1 -23.66 -2.93 9.53
CA MET A 1 -23.00 -1.90 8.67
C MET A 1 -22.49 -0.69 9.44
N ARG A 2 -23.31 0.03 10.24
CA ARG A 2 -22.83 1.22 11.00
C ARG A 2 -21.72 0.86 12.01
N ASN A 3 -21.81 -0.31 12.63
CA ASN A 3 -20.80 -0.82 13.56
C ASN A 3 -19.43 -1.06 12.89
N ILE A 4 -19.43 -1.69 11.70
CA ILE A 4 -18.20 -1.94 10.90
C ILE A 4 -17.46 -0.64 10.63
N TRP A 5 -18.18 0.40 10.16
CA TRP A 5 -17.57 1.70 9.87
C TRP A 5 -17.06 2.40 11.14
N THR A 6 -17.79 2.31 12.25
CA THR A 6 -17.35 2.87 13.55
C THR A 6 -16.04 2.22 14.02
N ILE A 7 -15.94 0.88 13.94
CA ILE A 7 -14.72 0.16 14.28
C ILE A 7 -13.58 0.56 13.35
N CYS A 8 -13.84 0.54 12.04
CA CYS A 8 -12.85 0.93 11.03
C CYS A 8 -12.29 2.34 11.28
N ARG A 9 -13.15 3.32 11.55
CA ARG A 9 -12.75 4.71 11.84
C ARG A 9 -11.94 4.81 13.13
N ARG A 10 -12.33 4.08 14.18
CA ARG A 10 -11.61 4.04 15.46
C ARG A 10 -10.20 3.50 15.27
N GLU A 11 -10.07 2.38 14.58
CA GLU A 11 -8.79 1.73 14.29
C GLU A 11 -7.91 2.59 13.38
N LEU A 12 -8.48 3.16 12.32
CA LEU A 12 -7.76 4.08 11.45
C LEU A 12 -7.21 5.28 12.22
N TYR A 13 -8.00 5.87 13.12
CA TYR A 13 -7.53 6.96 13.98
C TYR A 13 -6.40 6.50 14.92
N SER A 14 -6.51 5.29 15.49
CA SER A 14 -5.46 4.70 16.32
C SER A 14 -4.12 4.57 15.56
N TYR A 15 -4.15 4.21 14.27
CA TYR A 15 -2.95 4.18 13.43
C TYR A 15 -2.27 5.56 13.37
N PHE A 16 -3.02 6.63 13.06
CA PHE A 16 -2.44 7.98 12.90
C PHE A 16 -2.05 8.67 14.20
N VAL A 17 -2.65 8.28 15.34
CA VAL A 17 -2.20 8.72 16.66
C VAL A 17 -0.87 8.05 17.03
N SER A 18 -0.62 6.83 16.55
CA SER A 18 0.65 6.15 16.77
C SER A 18 1.76 6.70 15.86
N PRO A 19 2.98 6.95 16.38
CA PRO A 19 4.11 7.41 15.57
C PRO A 19 4.47 6.47 14.40
N ILE A 20 4.08 5.20 14.48
CA ILE A 20 4.45 4.17 13.52
C ILE A 20 3.79 4.38 12.15
N ALA A 21 2.55 4.86 12.09
CA ALA A 21 1.92 5.15 10.79
C ALA A 21 2.71 6.23 10.02
N TRP A 22 3.18 7.26 10.73
CA TRP A 22 4.01 8.31 10.15
C TRP A 22 5.36 7.79 9.68
N VAL A 23 5.99 6.89 10.45
CA VAL A 23 7.24 6.22 10.04
C VAL A 23 7.01 5.38 8.78
N LEU A 24 5.93 4.60 8.71
CA LEU A 24 5.59 3.81 7.54
C LEU A 24 5.35 4.68 6.29
N LEU A 25 4.57 5.74 6.42
CA LEU A 25 4.30 6.68 5.33
C LEU A 25 5.58 7.35 4.84
N THR A 26 6.48 7.73 5.76
CA THR A 26 7.75 8.37 5.41
C THR A 26 8.70 7.41 4.71
N ILE A 27 8.86 6.18 5.24
CA ILE A 27 9.71 5.15 4.62
C ILE A 27 9.16 4.78 3.25
N PHE A 28 7.86 4.57 3.13
CA PHE A 28 7.21 4.24 1.87
C PHE A 28 7.39 5.37 0.85
N GLY A 29 7.13 6.62 1.22
CA GLY A 29 7.27 7.76 0.31
C GLY A 29 8.71 8.00 -0.13
N PHE A 30 9.68 7.81 0.76
CA PHE A 30 11.09 7.90 0.38
C PHE A 30 11.49 6.79 -0.60
N LEU A 31 11.01 5.57 -0.34
CA LEU A 31 11.32 4.42 -1.17
C LEU A 31 10.62 4.49 -2.54
N SER A 32 9.35 4.91 -2.56
CA SER A 32 8.57 5.10 -3.80
C SER A 32 9.16 6.23 -4.65
N GLY A 33 9.51 7.36 -4.03
CA GLY A 33 10.20 8.46 -4.71
C GLY A 33 11.56 8.05 -5.26
N TYR A 34 12.34 7.30 -4.48
CA TYR A 34 13.64 6.77 -4.94
C TYR A 34 13.48 5.84 -6.16
N PHE A 35 12.55 4.88 -6.11
CA PHE A 35 12.28 4.00 -7.25
C PHE A 35 11.79 4.77 -8.47
N THR A 36 10.91 5.75 -8.28
CA THR A 36 10.42 6.64 -9.34
C THR A 36 11.56 7.36 -10.03
N TYR A 37 12.43 7.99 -9.25
CA TYR A 37 13.61 8.68 -9.76
C TYR A 37 14.56 7.73 -10.48
N PHE A 38 14.90 6.60 -9.85
CA PHE A 38 15.87 5.64 -10.38
C PHE A 38 15.42 5.06 -11.73
N ILE A 39 14.16 4.61 -11.82
CA ILE A 39 13.61 4.02 -13.05
C ILE A 39 13.50 5.10 -14.14
N SER A 40 13.06 6.31 -13.79
CA SER A 40 12.97 7.41 -14.76
C SER A 40 14.34 7.85 -15.28
N ALA A 41 15.36 7.88 -14.43
CA ALA A 41 16.74 8.21 -14.81
C ALA A 41 17.31 7.16 -15.78
N ILE A 42 17.02 5.88 -15.53
CA ILE A 42 17.39 4.77 -16.42
C ILE A 42 16.69 4.92 -17.78
N PHE A 43 15.38 5.21 -17.78
CA PHE A 43 14.59 5.42 -18.99
C PHE A 43 15.17 6.55 -19.86
N VAL A 44 15.49 7.70 -19.26
CA VAL A 44 16.07 8.84 -19.98
C VAL A 44 17.40 8.45 -20.63
N ARG A 45 18.26 7.70 -19.92
CA ARG A 45 19.54 7.23 -20.49
C ARG A 45 19.34 6.28 -21.66
N TYR A 46 18.46 5.29 -21.52
CA TYR A 46 18.16 4.36 -22.62
C TYR A 46 17.53 5.06 -23.82
N SER A 47 16.65 6.04 -23.60
CA SER A 47 16.04 6.83 -24.67
C SER A 47 17.08 7.68 -25.42
N LEU A 48 18.07 8.25 -24.72
CA LEU A 48 19.16 9.01 -25.34
C LEU A 48 20.11 8.11 -26.14
N GLU A 49 20.47 6.94 -25.62
CA GLU A 49 21.33 5.97 -26.32
C GLU A 49 20.66 5.36 -27.55
N GLY A 50 19.35 5.10 -27.48
CA GLY A 50 18.55 4.63 -28.62
C GLY A 50 18.47 5.65 -29.76
N GLN A 51 18.44 6.95 -29.44
CA GLN A 51 18.49 8.03 -30.45
C GLN A 51 19.88 8.15 -31.09
N MET A 52 20.96 7.96 -30.32
CA MET A 52 22.33 8.07 -30.84
C MET A 52 22.79 6.86 -31.67
N SER A 53 22.26 5.67 -31.38
CA SER A 53 22.64 4.41 -32.06
C SER A 53 21.84 4.11 -33.34
N GLY A 54 20.82 4.91 -33.65
CA GLY A 54 19.94 4.68 -34.81
C GLY A 54 19.06 3.41 -34.70
N GLN A 55 19.13 2.68 -33.58
CA GLN A 55 18.29 1.51 -33.25
C GLN A 55 17.27 1.85 -32.15
N GLY A 56 16.70 3.05 -32.17
CA GLY A 56 15.65 3.45 -31.24
C GLY A 56 14.34 2.72 -31.54
N GLY A 57 14.13 1.56 -30.93
CA GLY A 57 12.81 0.91 -30.90
C GLY A 57 11.76 1.82 -30.22
N PRO A 58 10.45 1.52 -30.38
CA PRO A 58 9.39 2.32 -29.77
C PRO A 58 9.56 2.34 -28.24
N VAL A 59 9.90 3.51 -27.71
CA VAL A 59 10.17 3.69 -26.28
C VAL A 59 8.85 3.94 -25.56
N ASN A 60 8.18 2.86 -25.14
CA ASN A 60 6.93 2.94 -24.39
C ASN A 60 7.20 3.25 -22.91
N MET A 61 6.84 4.46 -22.46
CA MET A 61 6.95 4.82 -21.03
C MET A 61 6.18 3.87 -20.12
N ASN A 62 5.04 3.35 -20.56
CA ASN A 62 4.22 2.46 -19.74
C ASN A 62 4.91 1.12 -19.44
N GLU A 63 5.62 0.55 -20.42
CA GLU A 63 6.29 -0.74 -20.26
C GLU A 63 7.64 -0.59 -19.55
N GLN A 64 8.33 0.52 -19.78
CA GLN A 64 9.70 0.71 -19.27
C GLN A 64 9.75 1.47 -17.94
N VAL A 65 8.72 2.24 -17.59
CA VAL A 65 8.67 3.02 -16.35
C VAL A 65 7.55 2.54 -15.44
N ILE A 66 6.31 2.53 -15.93
CA ILE A 66 5.14 2.26 -15.09
C ILE A 66 5.14 0.80 -14.61
N ALA A 67 5.23 -0.18 -15.50
CA ALA A 67 5.18 -1.60 -15.10
C ALA A 67 6.30 -2.00 -14.11
N PRO A 68 7.57 -1.61 -14.32
CA PRO A 68 8.64 -1.88 -13.35
C PRO A 68 8.43 -1.15 -12.03
N LEU A 69 7.92 0.08 -12.06
CA LEU A 69 7.63 0.84 -10.85
C LEU A 69 6.55 0.17 -10.01
N LEU A 70 5.40 -0.18 -10.61
CA LEU A 70 4.34 -0.92 -9.92
C LEU A 70 4.86 -2.25 -9.37
N SER A 71 5.67 -2.99 -10.12
CA SER A 71 6.27 -4.24 -9.65
C SER A 71 7.15 -4.05 -8.41
N ASN A 72 8.03 -3.05 -8.41
CA ASN A 72 8.87 -2.74 -7.26
C ASN A 72 8.03 -2.31 -6.04
N ILE A 73 6.98 -1.50 -6.26
CA ILE A 73 6.08 -1.11 -5.17
C ILE A 73 5.30 -2.31 -4.61
N SER A 74 4.87 -3.26 -5.45
CA SER A 74 4.27 -4.51 -4.97
C SER A 74 5.23 -5.28 -4.07
N VAL A 75 6.52 -5.36 -4.42
CA VAL A 75 7.53 -6.01 -3.58
C VAL A 75 7.74 -5.27 -2.27
N VAL A 76 7.84 -3.94 -2.30
CA VAL A 76 7.89 -3.11 -1.08
C VAL A 76 6.65 -3.35 -0.20
N GLY A 77 5.48 -3.42 -0.81
CA GLY A 77 4.21 -3.73 -0.15
C GLY A 77 4.28 -5.05 0.63
N LEU A 78 4.91 -6.09 0.09
CA LEU A 78 5.07 -7.38 0.78
C LEU A 78 5.79 -7.26 2.13
N PHE A 79 6.71 -6.32 2.28
CA PHE A 79 7.42 -6.08 3.56
C PHE A 79 6.64 -5.16 4.51
N LEU A 80 5.87 -4.21 3.96
CA LEU A 80 5.09 -3.27 4.78
C LEU A 80 3.79 -3.89 5.29
N ILE A 81 3.18 -4.79 4.53
CA ILE A 81 1.91 -5.43 4.88
C ILE A 81 1.97 -6.17 6.22
N PRO A 82 2.98 -7.02 6.51
CA PRO A 82 3.14 -7.64 7.83
C PRO A 82 3.23 -6.60 8.95
N LEU A 83 3.93 -5.48 8.71
CA LEU A 83 4.11 -4.43 9.70
C LEU A 83 2.80 -3.69 10.02
N ILE A 84 1.92 -3.54 9.03
CA ILE A 84 0.55 -3.01 9.19
C ILE A 84 -0.35 -4.04 9.89
N SER A 85 -0.27 -5.33 9.48
CA SER A 85 -1.19 -6.37 9.93
C SER A 85 -0.90 -6.89 11.33
N MET A 86 0.36 -6.89 11.77
CA MET A 86 0.76 -7.42 13.07
C MET A 86 0.02 -6.76 14.24
N ARG A 87 -0.37 -5.49 14.12
CA ARG A 87 -1.06 -4.74 15.18
C ARG A 87 -2.56 -5.01 15.30
N LEU A 88 -3.22 -5.52 14.26
CA LEU A 88 -4.69 -5.62 14.19
C LEU A 88 -5.31 -6.34 15.38
N PHE A 89 -4.76 -7.48 15.78
CA PHE A 89 -5.27 -8.26 16.91
C PHE A 89 -4.24 -8.44 18.04
N ALA A 90 -2.94 -8.32 17.76
CA ALA A 90 -1.91 -8.45 18.80
C ALA A 90 -1.97 -7.32 19.83
N GLU A 91 -2.29 -6.09 19.42
CA GLU A 91 -2.36 -4.94 20.33
C GLU A 91 -3.46 -5.12 21.40
N GLU A 92 -4.63 -5.63 21.01
CA GLU A 92 -5.74 -5.89 21.94
C GLU A 92 -5.54 -7.15 22.79
N LYS A 93 -4.86 -8.17 22.27
CA LYS A 93 -4.43 -9.32 23.08
C LYS A 93 -3.43 -8.89 24.15
N ARG A 94 -2.46 -8.06 23.79
CA ARG A 94 -1.43 -7.55 24.70
C ARG A 94 -2.02 -6.64 25.79
N GLN A 95 -3.04 -5.85 25.45
CA GLN A 95 -3.72 -4.95 26.39
C GLN A 95 -4.82 -5.64 27.22
N GLY A 96 -5.12 -6.91 26.97
CA GLY A 96 -6.22 -7.64 27.63
C GLY A 96 -7.61 -7.14 27.25
N THR A 97 -7.72 -6.20 26.30
CA THR A 97 -8.99 -5.62 25.86
C THR A 97 -9.76 -6.51 24.89
N ILE A 98 -9.16 -7.61 24.44
CA ILE A 98 -9.83 -8.57 23.57
C ILE A 98 -11.05 -9.23 24.24
N GLU A 99 -11.02 -9.43 25.56
CA GLU A 99 -12.16 -9.97 26.32
C GLU A 99 -13.32 -8.96 26.39
N LEU A 100 -13.01 -7.66 26.48
CA LEU A 100 -14.00 -6.58 26.43
C LEU A 100 -14.64 -6.47 25.04
N LEU A 101 -13.86 -6.67 23.95
CA LEU A 101 -14.45 -6.73 22.61
C LEU A 101 -15.32 -7.97 22.42
N ALA A 102 -14.88 -9.14 22.91
CA ALA A 102 -15.63 -10.38 22.78
C ALA A 102 -16.95 -10.38 23.58
N THR A 103 -17.01 -9.63 24.67
CA THR A 103 -18.21 -9.47 25.50
C THR A 103 -19.12 -8.31 25.05
N SER A 104 -18.67 -7.51 24.08
CA SER A 104 -19.48 -6.43 23.52
C SER A 104 -20.61 -6.98 22.64
N PRO A 105 -21.77 -6.28 22.55
CA PRO A 105 -22.91 -6.73 21.74
C PRO A 105 -22.68 -6.46 20.24
N VAL A 106 -21.54 -6.90 19.71
CA VAL A 106 -21.11 -6.71 18.33
C VAL A 106 -20.75 -8.07 17.74
N HIS A 107 -21.19 -8.33 16.52
CA HIS A 107 -20.93 -9.62 15.88
C HIS A 107 -19.44 -9.75 15.53
N GLU A 108 -18.85 -10.92 15.75
CA GLU A 108 -17.42 -11.18 15.51
C GLU A 108 -16.99 -10.83 14.07
N LEU A 109 -17.85 -11.13 13.09
CA LEU A 109 -17.61 -10.78 11.69
C LEU A 109 -17.53 -9.27 11.45
N GLU A 110 -18.32 -8.46 12.17
CA GLU A 110 -18.26 -7.00 12.05
C GLU A 110 -16.92 -6.45 12.57
N ILE A 111 -16.35 -7.07 13.61
CA ILE A 111 -15.05 -6.73 14.16
C ILE A 111 -13.94 -7.09 13.16
N VAL A 112 -13.97 -8.30 12.62
CA VAL A 112 -12.97 -8.78 11.65
C VAL A 112 -12.97 -7.91 10.39
N ILE A 113 -14.15 -7.65 9.81
CA ILE A 113 -14.28 -6.82 8.61
C ILE A 113 -13.86 -5.38 8.89
N GLY A 114 -14.26 -4.81 10.03
CA GLY A 114 -13.90 -3.42 10.38
C GLY A 114 -12.41 -3.23 10.53
N LYS A 115 -11.73 -4.18 11.20
CA LYS A 115 -10.28 -4.18 11.37
C LYS A 115 -9.54 -4.39 10.06
N TRP A 116 -9.90 -5.41 9.28
CA TRP A 116 -9.30 -5.63 7.96
C TRP A 116 -9.46 -4.40 7.06
N LEU A 117 -10.66 -3.80 7.01
CA LEU A 117 -10.92 -2.59 6.22
C LEU A 117 -10.05 -1.41 6.68
N SER A 118 -9.83 -1.24 7.99
CA SER A 118 -8.95 -0.19 8.50
C SER A 118 -7.51 -0.35 8.01
N ALA A 119 -7.00 -1.59 7.94
CA ALA A 119 -5.67 -1.86 7.42
C ALA A 119 -5.59 -1.68 5.90
N VAL A 120 -6.65 -2.04 5.16
CA VAL A 120 -6.74 -1.79 3.71
C VAL A 120 -6.75 -0.29 3.43
N LEU A 121 -7.46 0.51 4.22
CA LEU A 121 -7.45 1.97 4.08
C LEU A 121 -6.08 2.57 4.44
N MET A 122 -5.40 2.04 5.46
CA MET A 122 -4.02 2.44 5.77
C MET A 122 -3.07 2.12 4.61
N TYR A 123 -3.21 0.95 3.99
CA TYR A 123 -2.46 0.61 2.77
C TYR A 123 -2.84 1.51 1.59
N GLY A 124 -4.12 1.85 1.45
CA GLY A 124 -4.59 2.85 0.49
C GLY A 124 -3.95 4.23 0.70
N ALA A 125 -3.72 4.64 1.96
CA ALA A 125 -3.01 5.88 2.27
C ALA A 125 -1.54 5.86 1.81
N LEU A 126 -0.88 4.69 1.85
CA LEU A 126 0.43 4.52 1.23
C LEU A 126 0.34 4.70 -0.29
N LEU A 127 -0.63 4.05 -0.94
CA LEU A 127 -0.82 4.20 -2.39
C LEU A 127 -1.20 5.63 -2.83
N LEU A 128 -1.80 6.45 -1.96
CA LEU A 128 -2.01 7.87 -2.26
C LEU A 128 -0.68 8.63 -2.42
N ILE A 129 0.36 8.27 -1.67
CA ILE A 129 1.70 8.85 -1.86
C ILE A 129 2.24 8.47 -3.25
N LEU A 130 2.03 7.23 -3.67
CA LEU A 130 2.41 6.78 -5.02
C LEU A 130 1.67 7.55 -6.13
N ILE A 131 0.41 7.94 -5.90
CA ILE A 131 -0.35 8.77 -6.85
C ILE A 131 0.28 10.16 -6.99
N CYS A 132 0.84 10.72 -5.91
CA CYS A 132 1.62 11.96 -5.99
C CYS A 132 2.86 11.77 -6.87
N ASP A 133 3.57 10.65 -6.75
CA ASP A 133 4.72 10.32 -7.62
C ASP A 133 4.31 10.21 -9.09
N PHE A 134 3.18 9.57 -9.38
CA PHE A 134 2.63 9.50 -10.75
C PHE A 134 2.23 10.86 -11.31
N SER A 135 1.78 11.79 -10.48
CA SER A 135 1.41 13.14 -10.92
C SER A 135 2.61 13.87 -11.55
N PHE A 136 3.82 13.66 -11.04
CA PHE A 136 5.04 14.15 -11.68
C PHE A 136 5.28 13.50 -13.05
N LEU A 137 5.08 12.18 -13.17
CA LEU A 137 5.20 11.46 -14.44
C LEU A 137 4.19 11.95 -15.51
N PHE A 138 2.97 12.31 -15.10
CA PHE A 138 1.97 12.86 -16.02
C PHE A 138 2.35 14.21 -16.61
N ILE A 139 3.03 15.06 -15.84
CA ILE A 139 3.48 16.38 -16.29
C ILE A 139 4.58 16.25 -17.35
N TYR A 140 5.54 15.34 -17.15
CA TYR A 140 6.74 15.26 -17.99
C TYR A 140 6.70 14.19 -19.08
N GLY A 141 5.90 13.14 -18.93
CA GLY A 141 5.95 11.95 -19.79
C GLY A 141 4.68 11.61 -20.57
N GLN A 142 3.53 12.23 -20.25
CA GLN A 142 2.22 11.87 -20.83
C GLN A 142 1.95 10.35 -20.94
N PRO A 143 2.18 9.55 -19.88
CA PRO A 143 1.88 8.13 -19.92
C PRO A 143 0.37 7.87 -20.07
N ASP A 144 0.03 6.69 -20.59
CA ASP A 144 -1.37 6.25 -20.61
C ASP A 144 -1.88 6.04 -19.18
N TRP A 145 -3.05 6.62 -18.88
CA TRP A 145 -3.67 6.53 -17.55
C TRP A 145 -4.29 5.16 -17.27
N LYS A 146 -4.67 4.40 -18.30
CA LYS A 146 -5.36 3.10 -18.12
C LYS A 146 -4.45 2.08 -17.40
N PRO A 147 -3.18 1.86 -17.80
CA PRO A 147 -2.32 0.93 -17.09
C PRO A 147 -1.98 1.38 -15.67
N VAL A 148 -1.92 2.69 -15.41
CA VAL A 148 -1.69 3.23 -14.05
C VAL A 148 -2.84 2.87 -13.13
N VAL A 149 -4.09 3.15 -13.55
CA VAL A 149 -5.28 2.86 -12.73
C VAL A 149 -5.46 1.37 -12.53
N THR A 150 -5.34 0.57 -13.59
CA THR A 150 -5.44 -0.90 -13.49
C THR A 150 -4.35 -1.48 -12.59
N GLY A 151 -3.12 -0.97 -12.69
CA GLY A 151 -2.02 -1.35 -11.82
C GLY A 151 -2.28 -0.99 -10.35
N LEU A 152 -2.73 0.23 -10.07
CA LEU A 152 -3.05 0.68 -8.70
C LEU A 152 -4.15 -0.18 -8.07
N ILE A 153 -5.20 -0.50 -8.82
CA ILE A 153 -6.26 -1.41 -8.37
C ILE A 153 -5.68 -2.81 -8.11
N GLY A 154 -4.83 -3.31 -9.00
CA GLY A 154 -4.14 -4.59 -8.84
C GLY A 154 -3.32 -4.67 -7.55
N ILE A 155 -2.51 -3.64 -7.27
CA ILE A 155 -1.70 -3.57 -6.04
C ILE A 155 -2.59 -3.43 -4.80
N LEU A 156 -3.67 -2.65 -4.86
CA LEU A 156 -4.61 -2.52 -3.75
C LEU A 156 -5.29 -3.85 -3.42
N LEU A 157 -5.74 -4.59 -4.44
CA LEU A 157 -6.35 -5.92 -4.28
C LEU A 157 -5.34 -6.95 -3.76
N GLN A 158 -4.13 -6.96 -4.31
CA GLN A 158 -3.03 -7.80 -3.82
C GLN A 158 -2.75 -7.51 -2.34
N GLY A 159 -2.64 -6.24 -1.97
CA GLY A 159 -2.44 -5.81 -0.59
C GLY A 159 -3.58 -6.21 0.33
N ALA A 160 -4.83 -6.07 -0.14
CA ALA A 160 -6.02 -6.46 0.61
C ALA A 160 -6.07 -7.97 0.89
N CYS A 161 -5.69 -8.82 -0.06
CA CYS A 161 -5.56 -10.26 0.13
C CYS A 161 -4.47 -10.60 1.17
N LEU A 162 -3.28 -10.01 1.05
CA LEU A 162 -2.18 -10.25 1.98
C LEU A 162 -2.50 -9.74 3.40
N LEU A 163 -3.22 -8.63 3.53
CA LEU A 163 -3.72 -8.12 4.81
C LEU A 163 -4.75 -9.07 5.43
N ALA A 164 -5.58 -9.74 4.63
CA ALA A 164 -6.50 -10.76 5.15
C ALA A 164 -5.73 -11.95 5.72
N PHE A 165 -4.68 -12.42 5.02
CA PHE A 165 -3.78 -13.45 5.55
C PHE A 165 -3.04 -12.97 6.81
N GLY A 166 -2.54 -11.73 6.82
CA GLY A 166 -1.86 -11.15 7.98
C GLY A 166 -2.79 -11.02 9.20
N ALA A 167 -4.05 -10.64 8.97
CA ALA A 167 -5.08 -10.61 10.02
C ALA A 167 -5.34 -12.01 10.58
N PHE A 168 -5.46 -13.03 9.72
CA PHE A 168 -5.60 -14.42 10.14
C PHE A 168 -4.39 -14.91 10.95
N ILE A 169 -3.16 -14.60 10.53
CA ILE A 169 -1.96 -14.98 11.29
C ILE A 169 -1.95 -14.27 12.66
N SER A 170 -2.35 -13.00 12.73
CA SER A 170 -2.45 -12.23 13.98
C SER A 170 -3.43 -12.85 15.00
N THR A 171 -4.46 -13.58 14.55
CA THR A 171 -5.35 -14.32 15.48
C THR A 171 -4.70 -15.59 16.04
N LEU A 172 -3.76 -16.21 15.33
CA LEU A 172 -3.03 -17.40 15.79
C LEU A 172 -1.83 -17.06 16.68
N THR A 173 -1.21 -15.90 16.49
CA THR A 173 -0.04 -15.49 17.28
C THR A 173 -0.45 -14.83 18.60
N LYS A 174 0.25 -15.15 19.68
CA LYS A 174 0.27 -14.39 20.94
C LYS A 174 1.63 -13.68 20.99
N ASN A 175 1.69 -12.41 20.61
CA ASN A 175 2.86 -11.56 20.85
C ASN A 175 2.55 -10.63 22.01
#